data_AF-A0A7C7HNY4-F1
#
_entry.id   AF-A0A7C7HNY4-F1
#
_cell.length_a   1.000
_cell.length_b   1.000
_cell.length_c   1.000
_cell.angle_alpha   90.00
_cell.angle_beta   90.00
_cell.angle_gamma   90.00
#
_symmetry.space_group_name_H-M   'P 1'
#
loop_
_entity.id
_entity.type
_entity.pdbx_description
1 polymer ?
#
loop_
_entity_poly.entity_id
_entity_poly.type
_entity_poly.pdbx_seq_one_letter_code
_entity_poly.pdbx_strand_id
1 'polypeptide(L)'
;MTSVSDWLRYWRNPLYCFGLFLAYLLMLPILGMLLAGMAFVFLLQSLLGGWHPRRLLMHTLVAILSVGGMWSVFTFGLDVMLPSGIILPSFY
;
A
#
# COMPACT_ATOMS: atom_id res chain seq x y z
N MET A 1 -5.13 31.46 -0.53
CA MET A 1 -4.44 30.63 -1.54
C MET A 1 -4.30 31.49 -2.79
N THR A 2 -3.15 32.11 -3.03
CA THR A 2 -2.95 33.06 -4.14
C THR A 2 -2.16 32.48 -5.31
N SER A 3 -1.56 31.29 -5.13
CA SER A 3 -0.78 30.59 -6.14
C SER A 3 -1.10 29.09 -6.17
N VAL A 4 -0.98 28.47 -7.34
CA VAL A 4 -1.11 27.01 -7.54
C VAL A 4 -0.14 26.24 -6.64
N SER A 5 1.05 26.78 -6.39
CA SER A 5 2.03 26.20 -5.46
C SER A 5 1.51 26.12 -4.02
N ASP A 6 0.81 27.14 -3.54
CA ASP A 6 0.26 27.15 -2.17
C ASP A 6 -0.90 26.17 -2.03
N TRP A 7 -1.70 26.04 -3.08
CA TRP A 7 -2.75 25.02 -3.15
C TRP A 7 -2.16 23.60 -3.10
N LEU A 8 -1.11 23.33 -3.89
CA LEU A 8 -0.42 22.03 -3.89
C LEU A 8 0.21 21.70 -2.53
N ARG A 9 0.79 22.70 -1.85
CA ARG A 9 1.36 22.53 -0.50
C ARG A 9 0.28 22.21 0.53
N TYR A 10 -0.87 22.88 0.44
CA TYR A 10 -2.00 22.64 1.33
C TYR A 10 -2.57 21.22 1.13
N TRP A 11 -2.77 20.79 -0.12
CA TRP A 11 -3.34 19.49 -0.46
C TRP A 11 -2.31 18.35 -0.56
N ARG A 12 -1.08 18.58 -0.11
CA ARG A 12 0.04 17.65 -0.32
C ARG A 12 -0.23 16.23 0.21
N ASN A 13 -0.78 16.10 1.42
CA ASN A 13 -1.02 14.79 2.02
C ASN A 13 -2.10 14.00 1.24
N PRO A 14 -3.29 14.57 0.94
CA PRO A 14 -4.25 13.92 0.05
C PRO A 14 -3.70 13.54 -1.31
N LEU A 15 -2.89 14.41 -1.94
CA LEU A 15 -2.27 14.12 -3.23
C LEU A 15 -1.32 12.92 -3.15
N TYR A 16 -0.53 12.79 -2.07
CA TYR A 16 0.28 11.59 -1.85
C TYR A 16 -0.57 10.32 -1.67
N CYS A 17 -1.68 10.40 -0.95
CA CYS A 17 -2.59 9.25 -0.79
C CYS A 17 -3.12 8.77 -2.15
N PHE A 18 -3.63 9.69 -2.98
CA PHE A 18 -4.14 9.35 -4.31
C PHE A 18 -3.05 8.86 -5.25
N GLY A 19 -1.88 9.51 -5.25
CA GLY A 19 -0.75 9.09 -6.07
C GLY A 19 -0.25 7.68 -5.72
N LEU A 20 -0.11 7.37 -4.42
CA LEU A 20 0.25 6.03 -3.97
C LEU A 20 -0.81 5.00 -4.28
N PHE A 21 -2.10 5.35 -4.15
CA PHE A 21 -3.18 4.43 -4.48
C PHE A 21 -3.20 4.10 -5.98
N LEU A 22 -2.99 5.10 -6.84
CA LEU A 22 -2.82 4.88 -8.27
C LEU A 22 -1.61 3.96 -8.55
N ALA A 23 -0.47 4.23 -7.93
CA ALA A 23 0.72 3.39 -8.07
C ALA A 23 0.44 1.94 -7.62
N TYR A 24 -0.28 1.74 -6.52
CA TYR A 24 -0.73 0.42 -6.08
C TYR A 24 -1.56 -0.30 -7.16
N LEU A 25 -2.56 0.37 -7.73
CA LEU A 25 -3.40 -0.22 -8.79
C LEU A 25 -2.59 -0.61 -10.02
N LEU A 26 -1.63 0.22 -10.42
CA LEU A 26 -0.75 -0.07 -11.56
C LEU A 26 0.22 -1.23 -11.29
N MET A 27 0.61 -1.42 -10.02
CA MET A 27 1.52 -2.49 -9.61
C MET A 27 0.81 -3.81 -9.29
N LEU A 28 -0.51 -3.83 -9.14
CA LEU A 28 -1.30 -5.05 -8.92
C LEU A 28 -1.00 -6.19 -9.90
N PRO A 29 -1.01 -6.01 -11.24
CA PRO A 29 -0.72 -7.10 -12.16
C PRO A 29 0.72 -7.63 -12.02
N ILE A 30 1.65 -6.82 -11.49
CA ILE A 30 3.06 -7.20 -11.38
C ILE A 30 3.32 -7.90 -10.03
N LEU A 31 2.94 -7.26 -8.93
CA LEU A 31 3.26 -7.70 -7.57
C LEU A 31 2.18 -8.59 -6.95
N GLY A 32 0.93 -8.50 -7.42
CA GLY A 32 -0.23 -9.12 -6.80
C GLY A 32 -0.72 -8.36 -5.57
N MET A 33 -1.89 -8.73 -5.06
CA MET A 33 -2.55 -8.02 -3.94
C MET A 33 -1.70 -8.01 -2.67
N LEU A 34 -1.03 -9.12 -2.33
CA LEU A 34 -0.26 -9.25 -1.08
C LEU A 34 0.91 -8.26 -1.04
N LEU A 35 1.84 -8.38 -1.99
CA LEU A 35 3.05 -7.55 -2.03
C LEU A 35 2.72 -6.09 -2.36
N ALA A 36 1.84 -5.84 -3.35
CA ALA A 36 1.44 -4.48 -3.67
C ALA A 36 0.74 -3.81 -2.48
N GLY A 37 -0.13 -4.55 -1.78
CA GLY A 37 -0.86 -4.05 -0.61
C GLY A 37 0.08 -3.73 0.55
N MET A 38 1.02 -4.63 0.89
CA MET A 38 2.00 -4.39 1.94
C MET A 38 2.88 -3.18 1.63
N ALA A 39 3.38 -3.08 0.39
CA ALA A 39 4.18 -1.94 -0.04
C ALA A 39 3.38 -0.63 0.02
N PHE A 40 2.13 -0.63 -0.44
CA PHE A 40 1.24 0.52 -0.38
C PHE A 40 1.02 1.00 1.05
N VAL A 41 0.61 0.10 1.96
CA VAL A 41 0.35 0.45 3.36
C VAL A 41 1.62 0.97 4.05
N PHE A 42 2.75 0.30 3.85
CA PHE A 42 4.03 0.74 4.41
C PHE A 42 4.43 2.14 3.91
N LEU A 43 4.38 2.37 2.59
CA LEU A 43 4.76 3.66 2.00
C LEU A 43 3.82 4.78 2.41
N LEU A 44 2.50 4.51 2.46
CA LEU A 44 1.51 5.48 2.89
C LEU A 44 1.75 5.89 4.35
N GLN A 45 1.94 4.92 5.24
CA GLN A 45 2.25 5.21 6.64
C GLN A 45 3.59 5.96 6.78
N SER A 46 4.61 5.63 5.99
CA SER A 46 5.92 6.30 6.04
C SER A 46 5.86 7.74 5.53
N LEU A 47 5.08 8.01 4.48
CA LEU A 47 4.90 9.34 3.91
C LEU A 47 4.07 10.26 4.84
N LEU A 48 3.07 9.71 5.53
CA LEU A 48 2.22 10.48 6.45
C LEU A 48 2.78 10.56 7.87
N GLY A 49 3.40 9.48 8.35
CA GLY A 49 3.88 9.29 9.71
C GLY A 49 5.37 9.61 9.90
N GLY A 50 6.12 9.79 8.81
CA GLY A 50 7.54 10.13 8.81
C GLY A 50 8.49 8.93 8.90
N TRP A 51 9.79 9.19 8.71
CA TRP A 51 10.80 8.17 8.40
C TRP A 51 11.72 7.79 9.57
N HIS A 52 11.31 8.09 10.81
CA HIS A 52 12.14 7.73 11.97
C HIS A 52 12.23 6.20 12.13
N PRO A 53 13.40 5.59 12.43
CA PRO A 53 13.57 4.13 12.44
C PRO A 53 12.53 3.35 13.26
N ARG A 54 12.21 3.85 14.47
CA ARG A 54 11.16 3.27 15.31
C ARG A 54 9.77 3.28 14.65
N ARG A 55 9.45 4.34 13.89
CA ARG A 55 8.19 4.45 13.15
C ARG A 55 8.19 3.53 11.94
N LEU A 56 9.29 3.47 11.19
CA LEU A 56 9.45 2.54 10.07
C LEU A 56 9.22 1.09 10.50
N LEU A 57 9.77 0.67 11.65
CA LEU A 57 9.50 -0.66 12.20
C LEU A 57 8.00 -0.87 12.45
N MET A 58 7.32 0.11 13.05
CA MET A 58 5.88 0.02 13.27
C MET A 58 5.09 -0.02 11.95
N HIS A 59 5.49 0.77 10.94
CA HIS A 59 4.86 0.76 9.62
C HIS A 59 5.01 -0.61 8.95
N THR A 60 6.19 -1.23 9.04
CA THR A 60 6.44 -2.57 8.52
C THR A 60 5.55 -3.60 9.22
N LEU A 61 5.48 -3.57 10.55
CA LEU A 61 4.65 -4.50 11.33
C LEU A 61 3.17 -4.34 10.99
N VAL A 62 2.67 -3.10 10.93
CA VAL A 62 1.27 -2.84 10.58
C VAL A 62 0.97 -3.32 9.16
N ALA A 63 1.83 -3.01 8.18
CA ALA A 63 1.64 -3.45 6.80
C ALA A 63 1.59 -4.99 6.67
N ILE A 64 2.52 -5.69 7.30
CA ILE A 64 2.58 -7.16 7.26
C ILE A 64 1.35 -7.77 7.93
N LEU A 65 1.03 -7.34 9.15
CA LEU A 65 -0.05 -7.95 9.93
C LEU A 65 -1.43 -7.66 9.33
N SER A 66 -1.67 -6.43 8.88
CA SER A 66 -2.97 -6.04 8.31
C SER A 66 -3.21 -6.68 6.94
N VAL A 67 -2.31 -6.45 5.98
CA VAL A 67 -2.46 -6.95 4.61
C VAL A 67 -2.27 -8.45 4.56
N GLY A 68 -1.25 -8.96 5.25
CA GLY A 68 -1.01 -10.40 5.35
C GLY A 68 -2.15 -11.14 6.04
N GLY A 69 -2.71 -10.57 7.11
CA GLY A 69 -3.88 -11.11 7.80
C GLY A 69 -5.11 -11.16 6.90
N MET A 70 -5.48 -10.02 6.30
CA MET A 70 -6.61 -9.95 5.35
C MET A 70 -6.43 -10.93 4.20
N TRP A 71 -5.27 -10.91 3.55
CA TRP A 71 -4.96 -11.77 2.43
C TRP A 71 -5.03 -13.25 2.81
N SER A 72 -4.52 -13.64 3.99
CA SER A 72 -4.55 -15.02 4.46
C SER A 72 -5.98 -15.49 4.73
N VAL A 73 -6.80 -14.66 5.37
CA VAL A 73 -8.22 -14.98 5.63
C VAL A 73 -8.96 -15.17 4.30
N PHE A 74 -8.72 -14.29 3.33
CA PHE A 74 -9.43 -14.34 2.04
C PHE A 74 -8.95 -15.51 1.19
N THR A 75 -7.65 -15.77 1.16
CA THR A 75 -7.05 -16.86 0.38
C THR A 75 -7.39 -18.23 0.97
N PHE A 76 -7.16 -18.44 2.27
CA PHE A 76 -7.27 -19.77 2.87
C PHE A 76 -8.56 -20.01 3.63
N GLY A 77 -9.14 -18.96 4.21
CA GLY A 77 -10.39 -19.07 4.99
C GLY A 77 -11.64 -19.01 4.13
N LEU A 78 -11.61 -18.21 3.06
CA LEU A 78 -12.77 -17.94 2.20
C LEU A 78 -12.62 -18.43 0.75
N ASP A 79 -11.44 -18.94 0.38
CA ASP A 79 -11.10 -19.43 -0.97
C ASP A 79 -11.41 -18.40 -2.08
N VAL A 80 -11.12 -17.12 -1.81
CA VAL A 80 -11.36 -16.02 -2.73
C VAL A 80 -10.16 -15.88 -3.68
N MET A 81 -10.45 -15.82 -4.98
CA MET A 81 -9.44 -15.49 -6.00
C MET A 81 -9.01 -14.02 -5.87
N LEU A 82 -7.86 -13.81 -5.24
CA LEU A 82 -7.21 -12.51 -5.17
C LEU A 82 -6.30 -12.28 -6.38
N PRO A 83 -6.09 -11.03 -6.82
CA PRO A 83 -5.16 -10.70 -7.89
C PRO A 83 -3.76 -11.27 -7.59
N SER A 84 -3.36 -12.26 -8.39
CA SER A 84 -2.01 -12.80 -8.40
C SER A 84 -1.13 -11.96 -9.32
N GLY A 85 0.08 -11.65 -8.86
CA GLY A 85 1.04 -10.89 -9.65
C GLY A 85 1.86 -11.81 -10.53
N ILE A 86 2.52 -11.24 -11.54
CA ILE A 86 3.50 -11.98 -12.35
C ILE A 86 4.68 -12.47 -11.49
N ILE A 87 5.07 -11.72 -10.43
CA ILE A 87 6.21 -12.07 -9.55
C ILE A 87 5.90 -13.25 -8.61
N LEU A 88 4.68 -13.31 -8.11
CA LEU A 88 4.17 -14.45 -7.33
C LEU A 88 2.97 -15.01 -8.09
N PRO A 89 3.20 -15.79 -9.15
CA PRO A 89 2.11 -16.48 -9.80
C PRO A 89 1.45 -17.35 -8.74
N SER A 90 0.15 -17.17 -8.53
CA SER A 90 -0.63 -18.12 -7.76
C SER A 90 -0.68 -19.38 -8.62
N PHE A 91 0.15 -20.35 -8.28
CA PHE A 91 0.14 -21.68 -8.88
C PHE A 91 -1.15 -22.38 -8.41
N TYR A 92 -2.18 -22.28 -9.24
CA TYR A 92 -3.20 -23.31 -9.36
C TYR A 92 -2.99 -24.01 -10.70
#